data_AF-A0A957NHE1-F1
#
_entry.id   AF-A0A957NHE1-F1
#
_cell.length_a   1.000
_cell.length_b   1.000
_cell.length_c   1.000
_cell.angle_alpha   90.00
_cell.angle_beta   90.00
_cell.angle_gamma   90.00
#
_symmetry.space_group_name_H-M   'P 1'
#
loop_
_entity.id
_entity.type
_entity.pdbx_description
1 polymer ?
#
loop_
_entity_poly.entity_id
_entity_poly.type
_entity_poly.pdbx_seq_one_letter_code
_entity_poly.pdbx_strand_id
1 'polypeptide(L)'
;MRQHEKRELWAWKRAIIDRLAGLRLTIHESEAQVTPTRAGIPWLGWVVYPDYRHVKRRNVVNFRRRLRQRLDDYEAGHISFAELDASVDGWINHLRYSDTWQLRRQIRDDHPQLSPREADE
;
A
#
# COMPACT_ATOMS: atom_id res chain seq x y z
N MET A 1 21.50 -13.04 9.13
CA MET A 1 20.15 -13.54 8.78
C MET A 1 20.22 -15.06 8.71
N ARG A 2 19.47 -15.79 9.56
CA ARG A 2 19.46 -17.28 9.52
C ARG A 2 18.79 -17.72 8.22
N GLN A 3 19.52 -18.44 7.36
CA GLN A 3 18.93 -19.05 6.18
C GLN A 3 18.22 -20.33 6.62
N HIS A 4 16.88 -20.31 6.64
CA HIS A 4 16.13 -21.55 6.72
C HIS A 4 16.33 -22.31 5.42
N GLU A 5 16.65 -23.60 5.51
CA GLU A 5 16.85 -24.42 4.32
C GLU A 5 15.51 -24.51 3.57
N LYS A 6 15.52 -24.37 2.24
CA LYS A 6 14.30 -24.38 1.40
C LYS A 6 13.36 -25.53 1.76
N ARG A 7 13.91 -26.70 2.07
CA ARG A 7 13.17 -27.92 2.48
C ARG A 7 12.33 -27.70 3.74
N GLU A 8 12.87 -26.99 4.73
CA GLU A 8 12.19 -26.68 5.99
C GLU A 8 10.95 -25.81 5.75
N LEU A 9 11.07 -24.76 4.92
CA LEU A 9 9.95 -23.88 4.59
C LEU A 9 8.80 -24.62 3.87
N TRP A 10 9.14 -25.56 2.98
CA TRP A 10 8.13 -26.41 2.34
C TRP A 10 7.50 -27.40 3.31
N ALA A 11 8.26 -27.92 4.28
CA ALA A 11 7.71 -28.77 5.34
C ALA A 11 6.73 -27.98 6.21
N TRP A 12 7.06 -26.74 6.59
CA TRP A 12 6.15 -25.87 7.32
C TRP A 12 4.89 -25.51 6.53
N LYS A 13 5.02 -25.23 5.22
CA LYS A 13 3.85 -25.01 4.36
C LYS A 13 2.87 -26.19 4.43
N ARG A 14 3.36 -27.43 4.33
CA ARG A 14 2.52 -28.63 4.45
C ARG A 14 1.86 -28.73 5.83
N ALA A 15 2.63 -28.55 6.90
CA ALA A 15 2.09 -28.60 8.26
C ALA A 15 0.99 -27.55 8.51
N ILE A 16 1.11 -26.36 7.92
CA ILE A 16 0.08 -25.31 7.97
C ILE A 16 -1.18 -25.75 7.23
N ILE A 17 -1.04 -26.34 6.03
CA ILE A 17 -2.18 -26.87 5.25
C ILE A 17 -2.92 -27.93 6.06
N ASP A 18 -2.21 -28.90 6.63
CA ASP A 18 -2.80 -29.98 7.43
C ASP A 18 -3.52 -29.43 8.67
N ARG A 19 -2.93 -28.44 9.35
CA ARG A 19 -3.55 -27.79 10.50
C ARG A 19 -4.84 -27.07 10.14
N LEU A 20 -4.87 -26.36 9.01
CA LEU A 20 -6.05 -25.64 8.51
C LEU A 20 -7.15 -26.61 8.07
N ALA A 21 -6.80 -27.73 7.45
CA ALA A 21 -7.76 -28.77 7.07
C ALA A 21 -8.52 -29.32 8.29
N GLY A 22 -7.83 -29.50 9.43
CA GLY A 22 -8.47 -29.86 10.70
C GLY A 22 -9.45 -28.81 11.24
N LEU A 23 -9.38 -27.56 10.76
CA LEU A 23 -10.33 -26.48 11.05
C LEU A 23 -11.38 -26.28 9.94
N ARG A 24 -11.43 -27.19 8.95
CA ARG A 24 -12.28 -27.06 7.75
C ARG A 24 -11.97 -25.82 6.91
N LEU A 25 -10.71 -25.36 6.94
CA LEU A 25 -10.20 -24.25 6.13
C LEU A 25 -9.30 -24.77 5.02
N THR A 26 -9.46 -24.24 3.81
CA THR A 26 -8.61 -24.53 2.66
C THR A 26 -7.80 -23.29 2.31
N ILE A 27 -6.48 -23.42 2.17
CA ILE A 27 -5.63 -22.32 1.71
C ILE A 27 -5.63 -22.26 0.18
N HIS A 28 -5.56 -21.05 -0.37
CA HIS A 28 -5.31 -20.87 -1.80
C HIS A 28 -3.85 -21.19 -2.09
N GLU A 29 -3.56 -22.46 -2.39
CA GLU A 29 -2.17 -22.94 -2.53
C GLU A 29 -1.36 -22.21 -3.60
N SER A 30 -2.01 -21.75 -4.68
CA SER A 30 -1.38 -20.95 -5.73
C SER A 30 -0.83 -19.62 -5.21
N GLU A 31 -1.48 -19.02 -4.20
CA GLU A 31 -1.09 -17.75 -3.59
C GLU A 31 -0.13 -17.95 -2.41
N ALA A 32 -0.27 -19.06 -1.67
CA ALA A 32 0.54 -19.39 -0.50
C ALA A 32 1.87 -20.06 -0.88
N GLN A 33 2.70 -19.39 -1.68
CA GLN A 33 3.98 -19.93 -2.17
C GLN A 33 5.16 -19.56 -1.26
N VAL A 34 6.11 -20.49 -1.13
CA VAL A 34 7.41 -20.22 -0.51
C VAL A 34 8.25 -19.46 -1.53
N THR A 35 8.48 -18.17 -1.30
CA THR A 35 9.25 -17.30 -2.19
C THR A 35 10.47 -16.71 -1.48
N PRO A 36 11.57 -16.44 -2.21
CA PRO A 36 12.70 -15.71 -1.66
C PRO A 36 12.29 -14.30 -1.20
N THR A 37 12.73 -13.87 -0.03
CA THR A 37 12.40 -12.53 0.51
C THR A 37 12.87 -11.38 -0.40
N ARG A 38 13.97 -11.59 -1.13
CA ARG A 38 14.48 -10.64 -2.15
C ARG A 38 13.52 -10.41 -3.33
N ALA A 39 12.58 -11.32 -3.59
CA ALA A 39 11.56 -11.14 -4.61
C ALA A 39 10.44 -10.17 -4.17
N GLY A 40 10.38 -9.89 -2.86
CA GLY A 40 9.32 -9.10 -2.24
C GLY A 40 8.02 -9.91 -2.08
N ILE A 41 7.26 -9.60 -1.03
CA ILE A 41 5.95 -10.23 -0.79
C ILE A 41 4.83 -9.18 -0.88
N PRO A 42 3.77 -9.42 -1.69
CA PRO A 42 2.59 -8.58 -1.68
C PRO A 42 1.89 -8.65 -0.32
N TRP A 43 1.80 -7.54 0.41
CA TRP A 43 1.15 -7.48 1.71
C TRP A 43 0.40 -6.17 1.91
N LEU A 44 -0.91 -6.24 2.21
CA LEU A 44 -1.79 -5.11 2.57
C LEU A 44 -1.73 -3.85 1.68
N GLY A 45 -1.36 -3.97 0.41
CA GLY A 45 -1.25 -2.83 -0.53
C GLY A 45 0.20 -2.44 -0.86
N TRP A 46 1.16 -3.09 -0.22
CA TRP A 46 2.59 -2.95 -0.48
C TRP A 46 3.19 -4.19 -1.12
N VAL A 47 4.42 -4.05 -1.59
CA VAL A 47 5.39 -5.12 -1.80
C VAL A 47 6.49 -4.92 -0.75
N VAL A 48 6.64 -5.89 0.15
CA VAL A 48 7.54 -5.81 1.29
C VAL A 48 8.83 -6.56 0.99
N TYR A 49 9.96 -5.88 1.15
CA TYR A 49 11.32 -6.42 1.06
C TYR A 49 11.97 -6.44 2.44
N PRO A 50 13.14 -7.07 2.62
CA PRO A 50 13.86 -7.07 3.89
C PRO A 50 14.12 -5.66 4.45
N ASP A 51 14.55 -4.75 3.57
CA ASP A 51 15.05 -3.43 4.00
C ASP A 51 14.13 -2.27 3.63
N TYR A 52 13.12 -2.50 2.79
CA TYR A 52 12.23 -1.45 2.29
C TYR A 52 10.85 -1.99 1.87
N ARG A 53 9.93 -1.09 1.53
CA ARG A 53 8.58 -1.46 1.06
C ARG A 53 8.16 -0.52 -0.06
N HIS A 54 7.60 -1.07 -1.13
CA HIS A 54 7.00 -0.29 -2.21
C HIS A 54 5.48 -0.31 -2.14
N VAL A 55 4.82 0.77 -2.53
CA VAL A 55 3.37 0.76 -2.73
C VAL A 55 3.07 0.08 -4.05
N LYS A 56 2.05 -0.78 -4.07
CA LYS A 56 1.64 -1.43 -5.31
C LYS A 56 1.17 -0.37 -6.31
N ARG A 57 1.63 -0.48 -7.57
CA ARG A 57 1.25 0.41 -8.67
C ARG A 57 -0.28 0.63 -8.76
N ARG A 58 -1.07 -0.44 -8.61
CA ARG A 58 -2.54 -0.35 -8.63
C ARG A 58 -3.11 0.59 -7.57
N ASN A 59 -2.50 0.67 -6.39
CA ASN A 59 -2.93 1.57 -5.32
C ASN A 59 -2.59 3.03 -5.67
N VAL A 60 -1.41 3.28 -6.26
CA VAL A 60 -1.03 4.61 -6.76
C VAL A 60 -2.00 5.08 -7.85
N VAL A 61 -2.34 4.21 -8.80
CA VAL A 61 -3.30 4.52 -9.88
C VAL A 61 -4.67 4.84 -9.32
N ASN A 62 -5.20 3.99 -8.43
CA ASN A 62 -6.50 4.19 -7.81
C ASN A 62 -6.55 5.49 -6.99
N PHE A 63 -5.46 5.80 -6.28
CA PHE A 63 -5.34 7.05 -5.56
C PHE A 63 -5.36 8.26 -6.50
N ARG A 64 -4.50 8.30 -7.53
CA ARG A 64 -4.46 9.41 -8.50
C ARG A 64 -5.82 9.65 -9.15
N ARG A 65 -6.54 8.58 -9.48
CA ARG A 65 -7.92 8.68 -10.00
C ARG A 65 -8.87 9.31 -8.98
N ARG A 66 -8.81 8.87 -7.72
CA ARG A 66 -9.64 9.43 -6.64
C ARG A 66 -9.30 10.89 -6.34
N LEU A 67 -8.02 11.24 -6.35
CA LEU A 67 -7.56 12.61 -6.13
C LEU A 67 -8.11 13.55 -7.21
N ARG A 68 -8.03 13.15 -8.48
CA ARG A 68 -8.61 13.93 -9.58
C ARG A 68 -10.10 14.18 -9.38
N GLN A 69 -10.88 13.13 -9.08
CA GLN A 69 -12.30 13.29 -8.80
C GLN A 69 -12.57 14.26 -7.64
N ARG A 70 -11.79 14.16 -6.56
CA ARG A 70 -11.94 15.05 -5.39
C ARG A 70 -11.59 16.49 -5.71
N LEU A 71 -10.61 16.73 -6.59
CA LEU A 71 -10.28 18.06 -7.08
C LEU A 71 -11.43 18.61 -7.93
N ASP A 72 -11.97 17.80 -8.86
CA ASP A 72 -13.13 18.20 -9.67
C ASP A 72 -14.34 18.55 -8.79
N ASP A 73 -14.60 17.75 -7.74
CA ASP A 73 -15.68 17.99 -6.77
C ASP A 73 -15.45 19.28 -5.96
N TYR A 74 -14.20 19.58 -5.60
CA TYR A 74 -13.83 20.80 -4.89
C TYR A 74 -13.97 22.04 -5.78
N GLU A 75 -13.48 21.98 -7.03
CA GLU A 75 -13.60 23.06 -8.01
C GLU A 75 -15.07 23.35 -8.37
N ALA A 76 -15.92 22.32 -8.37
CA ALA A 76 -17.37 22.47 -8.52
C ALA A 76 -18.10 22.94 -7.24
N GLY A 77 -17.40 23.05 -6.10
CA GLY A 77 -17.97 23.47 -4.81
C GLY A 77 -18.82 22.40 -4.11
N HIS A 78 -18.73 21.13 -4.53
CA HIS A 78 -19.46 20.01 -3.91
C HIS A 78 -18.85 19.55 -2.58
N ILE A 79 -17.55 19.78 -2.39
CA ILE A 79 -16.85 19.50 -1.14
C ILE A 79 -16.05 20.72 -0.69
N SER A 80 -15.87 20.85 0.62
CA SER A 80 -15.01 21.87 1.20
C SER A 80 -13.52 21.55 0.99
N PHE A 81 -12.67 22.57 1.13
CA PHE A 81 -11.21 22.37 1.14
C PHE A 81 -10.79 21.42 2.28
N ALA A 82 -11.41 21.52 3.46
CA ALA A 82 -11.11 20.64 4.58
C ALA A 82 -11.38 19.15 4.27
N GLU A 83 -12.44 18.84 3.50
CA GLU A 83 -12.73 17.48 3.07
C GLU A 83 -11.76 16.96 2.00
N LEU A 84 -11.29 17.85 1.11
CA LEU A 84 -10.23 17.55 0.16
C LEU A 84 -8.90 17.27 0.88
N ASP A 85 -8.51 18.15 1.80
CA ASP A 85 -7.28 18.09 2.58
C ASP A 85 -7.22 16.82 3.43
N ALA A 86 -8.29 16.50 4.17
CA ALA A 86 -8.40 15.27 4.95
C ALA A 86 -8.26 13.99 4.08
N SER A 87 -8.75 14.02 2.83
CA SER A 87 -8.60 12.91 1.89
C SER A 87 -7.14 12.73 1.44
N VAL A 88 -6.43 13.83 1.24
CA VAL A 88 -5.00 13.82 0.87
C VAL A 88 -4.16 13.33 2.04
N ASP A 89 -4.43 13.84 3.24
CA ASP A 89 -3.76 13.45 4.49
C ASP A 89 -3.93 11.97 4.81
N GLY A 90 -5.15 11.44 4.68
CA GLY A 90 -5.41 10.02 4.88
C GLY A 90 -4.54 9.12 3.98
N TRP A 91 -4.27 9.57 2.75
CA TRP A 91 -3.40 8.85 1.83
C TRP A 91 -1.92 9.06 2.12
N ILE A 92 -1.48 10.28 2.44
CA ILE A 92 -0.08 10.53 2.86
C ILE A 92 0.25 9.67 4.09
N ASN A 93 -0.68 9.55 5.04
CA ASN A 93 -0.53 8.72 6.21
C ASN A 93 -0.51 7.22 5.88
N HIS A 94 -1.15 6.77 4.80
CA HIS A 94 -0.97 5.40 4.31
C HIS A 94 0.42 5.21 3.67
N LEU A 95 0.89 6.16 2.85
CA LEU A 95 2.15 6.04 2.12
C LEU A 95 3.40 6.15 3.00
N ARG A 96 3.36 6.89 4.11
CA ARG A 96 4.53 7.11 4.99
C ARG A 96 5.20 5.82 5.46
N TYR A 97 4.48 4.71 5.46
CA TYR A 97 4.98 3.39 5.85
C TYR A 97 5.72 2.63 4.75
N SER A 98 6.00 3.30 3.64
CA SER A 98 6.71 2.77 2.48
C SER A 98 7.71 3.76 1.92
N ASP A 99 8.70 3.23 1.21
CA ASP A 99 9.71 4.01 0.52
C ASP A 99 9.08 4.73 -0.68
N THR A 100 8.48 5.87 -0.37
CA THR A 100 7.60 6.66 -1.24
C THR A 100 8.05 8.11 -1.30
N TRP A 101 9.29 8.41 -0.91
CA TRP A 101 9.77 9.80 -0.88
C TRP A 101 9.59 10.49 -2.24
N GLN A 102 10.02 9.83 -3.33
CA GLN A 102 9.88 10.36 -4.69
C GLN A 102 8.42 10.49 -5.13
N LEU A 103 7.56 9.53 -4.76
CA LEU A 103 6.13 9.55 -5.10
C LEU A 103 5.38 10.67 -4.37
N ARG A 104 5.68 10.88 -3.08
CA ARG A 104 5.09 11.95 -2.26
C ARG A 104 5.52 13.32 -2.77
N ARG A 105 6.78 13.47 -3.17
CA ARG A 105 7.29 14.70 -3.78
C ARG A 105 6.61 15.00 -5.11
N GLN A 106 6.56 14.02 -6.02
CA GLN A 106 5.90 14.19 -7.32
C GLN A 106 4.45 14.63 -7.17
N ILE A 107 3.69 14.04 -6.26
CA ILE A 107 2.27 14.40 -6.09
C ILE A 107 2.08 15.80 -5.49
N ARG A 108 3.03 16.28 -4.68
CA ARG A 108 3.03 17.68 -4.24
C ARG A 108 3.33 18.63 -5.39
N ASP A 109 4.33 18.30 -6.21
CA ASP A 109 4.74 19.10 -7.37
C ASP A 109 3.60 19.16 -8.43
N ASP A 110 2.89 18.05 -8.64
CA ASP A 110 1.76 17.94 -9.58
C ASP A 110 0.51 18.72 -9.12
N HIS A 111 0.40 19.04 -7.83
CA HIS A 111 -0.79 19.61 -7.21
C HIS A 111 -0.45 20.76 -6.21
N PRO A 112 0.08 21.90 -6.70
CA PRO A 112 0.48 23.03 -5.85
C PRO A 112 -0.66 23.62 -5.02
N GLN A 113 -1.92 23.46 -5.45
CA GLN A 113 -3.14 23.82 -4.72
C GLN A 113 -3.34 23.06 -3.39
N LEU A 114 -2.58 21.99 -3.16
CA LEU A 114 -2.55 21.22 -1.91
C LEU A 114 -1.44 21.69 -0.97
N SER A 115 -0.67 22.72 -1.34
CA SER A 115 0.20 23.39 -0.37
C SER A 115 -0.70 24.11 0.64
N PRO A 116 -0.40 24.07 1.95
CA PRO A 116 -1.12 24.89 2.90
C PRO A 116 -1.06 26.32 2.38
N ARG A 117 -2.21 26.86 1.97
CA ARG A 117 -2.37 28.31 2.00
C ARG A 117 -2.20 28.63 3.47
N GLU A 118 -1.23 29.49 3.78
CA GLU A 118 -1.18 30.16 5.07
C GLU A 118 -2.62 30.55 5.36
N ALA A 119 -3.20 29.96 6.42
CA ALA A 119 -4.58 30.19 6.77
C ALA A 119 -4.75 31.71 6.83
N ASP A 120 -5.57 32.25 5.93
CA ASP A 120 -5.97 33.64 5.98
C ASP A 120 -6.65 33.85 7.35
N GLU A 121 -6.02 34.71 8.16
CA GLU A 121 -6.48 35.37 9.40
C GLU A 121 -6.69 34.54 10.68
#